data_AF-A0A8H4ALH5-F1
#
_entry.id   AF-A0A8H4ALH5-F1
#
_cell.length_a   1.000
_cell.length_b   1.000
_cell.length_c   1.000
_cell.angle_alpha   90.00
_cell.angle_beta   90.00
_cell.angle_gamma   90.00
#
_symmetry.space_group_name_H-M   'P 1'
#
loop_
_entity.id
_entity.type
_entity.pdbx_description
1 polymer ?
#
loop_
_entity_poly.entity_id
_entity_poly.type
_entity_poly.pdbx_seq_one_letter_code
_entity_poly.pdbx_strand_id
1 'polypeptide(L)'
;MRFGPQVYRSGALFPYLWIDRSCFVYCLYRGTTVVIPKFDIKNFYSCIQKYKISFIHGVPPIVLALAKYPDLKYYDISSLRMILSAAAPLGKESSEEFHKILKIPIKQGSGLTETSLVINLSSSDNIVAGSVGDLVPNVEAKIVPVKGLELGPTEGEICVRGPNIMKSYLNNDEATKDSFDEAEFFHTGDIARVDDNCN
;
A
#
# COMPACT_ATOMS: atom_id res chain seq x y z
N MET A 1 2.12 -15.62 -8.69
CA MET A 1 3.43 -16.17 -8.27
C MET A 1 3.23 -17.23 -7.18
N ARG A 2 3.71 -18.48 -7.39
CA ARG A 2 3.80 -19.49 -6.32
C ARG A 2 5.05 -19.16 -5.49
N PHE A 3 4.84 -18.52 -4.35
CA PHE A 3 5.86 -18.36 -3.32
C PHE A 3 6.37 -19.75 -2.91
N GLY A 4 7.66 -20.03 -3.12
CA GLY A 4 8.28 -21.30 -2.79
C GLY A 4 8.28 -21.60 -1.28
N PRO A 5 8.75 -22.79 -0.85
CA PRO A 5 8.79 -23.18 0.55
C PRO A 5 9.92 -22.44 1.27
N GLN A 6 9.74 -21.16 1.57
CA GLN A 6 10.62 -20.39 2.44
C GLN A 6 9.79 -19.76 3.56
N VAL A 7 10.35 -19.72 4.77
CA VAL A 7 9.70 -19.11 5.94
C VAL A 7 9.66 -17.60 5.74
N TYR A 8 8.49 -17.06 5.42
CA TYR A 8 8.27 -15.62 5.32
C TYR A 8 8.20 -15.01 6.72
N ARG A 9 8.93 -13.91 6.94
CA ARG A 9 8.89 -13.17 8.21
C ARG A 9 8.53 -11.72 7.90
N SER A 10 7.35 -11.30 8.34
CA SER A 10 6.86 -9.94 8.14
C SER A 10 7.01 -9.10 9.41
N GLY A 11 7.35 -7.83 9.23
CA GLY A 11 7.25 -6.81 10.26
C GLY A 11 6.03 -5.93 9.98
N ALA A 12 5.15 -5.79 10.97
CA ALA A 12 4.04 -4.83 10.94
C ALA A 12 4.35 -3.70 11.94
N LEU A 13 4.01 -2.48 11.56
CA LEU A 13 4.52 -1.28 12.21
C LEU A 13 3.43 -0.25 12.53
N PHE A 14 2.29 -0.68 13.08
CA PHE A 14 1.30 0.24 13.65
C PHE A 14 0.73 -0.27 14.98
N PRO A 15 0.12 0.63 15.79
CA PRO A 15 -0.91 0.17 16.72
C PRO A 15 -1.89 -0.70 15.94
N TYR A 16 -2.27 -1.84 16.52
CA TYR A 16 -3.02 -2.98 15.94
C TYR A 16 -4.43 -2.66 15.41
N LEU A 17 -4.65 -1.49 14.84
CA LEU A 17 -5.94 -0.98 14.41
C LEU A 17 -5.92 -0.81 12.88
N TRP A 18 -7.04 -1.10 12.23
CA TRP A 18 -7.32 -0.82 10.81
C TRP A 18 -6.59 -1.76 9.82
N ILE A 19 -5.83 -1.20 8.88
CA ILE A 19 -5.21 -1.91 7.72
C ILE A 19 -4.30 -3.06 8.17
N ASP A 20 -3.59 -2.88 9.29
CA ASP A 20 -2.67 -3.87 9.81
C ASP A 20 -3.35 -5.18 10.17
N ARG A 21 -4.64 -5.20 10.52
CA ARG A 21 -5.32 -6.44 10.94
C ARG A 21 -5.40 -7.46 9.80
N SER A 22 -5.55 -7.01 8.57
CA SER A 22 -5.70 -7.88 7.41
C SER A 22 -4.36 -8.26 6.77
N CYS A 23 -3.39 -7.32 6.73
CA CYS A 23 -1.99 -7.67 6.43
C CYS A 23 -1.46 -8.67 7.47
N PHE A 24 -1.84 -8.51 8.74
CA PHE A 24 -1.56 -9.45 9.82
C PHE A 24 -2.20 -10.81 9.57
N VAL A 25 -3.46 -10.91 9.15
CA VAL A 25 -4.07 -12.22 8.80
C VAL A 25 -3.32 -12.94 7.68
N TYR A 26 -2.94 -12.22 6.61
CA TYR A 26 -2.14 -12.82 5.53
C TYR A 26 -0.77 -13.31 6.03
N CYS A 27 -0.12 -12.50 6.87
CA CYS A 27 1.18 -12.84 7.43
C CYS A 27 1.12 -13.98 8.45
N LEU A 28 0.07 -14.06 9.27
CA LEU A 28 -0.19 -15.19 10.16
C LEU A 28 -0.39 -16.49 9.38
N TYR A 29 -1.06 -16.43 8.23
CA TYR A 29 -1.31 -17.60 7.40
C TYR A 29 -0.05 -18.10 6.67
N ARG A 30 0.94 -17.22 6.45
CA ARG A 30 2.08 -17.49 5.55
C ARG A 30 3.45 -17.43 6.23
N GLY A 31 3.52 -17.06 7.51
CA GLY A 31 4.81 -16.74 8.12
C GLY A 31 4.77 -16.32 9.59
N THR A 32 5.89 -15.74 10.02
CA THR A 32 6.06 -15.14 11.35
C THR A 32 5.82 -13.65 11.28
N THR A 33 4.99 -13.11 12.18
CA THR A 33 4.75 -11.66 12.26
C THR A 33 5.39 -11.07 13.50
N VAL A 34 6.20 -10.03 13.30
CA VAL A 34 6.78 -9.21 14.37
C VAL A 34 5.98 -7.93 14.45
N VAL A 35 5.33 -7.70 15.61
CA VAL A 35 4.55 -6.49 15.88
C VAL A 35 5.37 -5.58 16.78
N ILE A 36 5.52 -4.32 16.36
CA ILE A 36 6.25 -3.29 17.11
C ILE A 36 5.22 -2.25 17.58
N PRO A 37 4.86 -2.22 18.87
CA PRO A 37 3.71 -1.45 19.36
C PRO A 37 3.81 0.07 19.14
N LYS A 38 5.04 0.58 19.05
CA LYS A 38 5.34 1.99 18.83
C LYS A 38 6.56 2.10 17.93
N PHE A 39 6.47 2.92 16.90
CA PHE A 39 7.61 3.19 16.04
C PHE A 39 8.74 3.85 16.84
N ASP A 40 9.87 3.18 16.87
CA ASP A 40 11.17 3.71 17.27
C ASP A 40 12.18 3.14 16.27
N ILE A 41 12.95 4.02 15.63
CA ILE A 41 13.76 3.63 14.48
C ILE A 41 14.90 2.67 14.86
N LYS A 42 15.48 2.83 16.07
CA LYS A 42 16.54 1.95 16.59
C LYS A 42 16.01 0.57 16.89
N ASN A 43 14.87 0.50 17.59
CA ASN A 43 14.19 -0.76 17.89
C ASN A 43 13.74 -1.45 16.59
N PHE A 44 13.28 -0.69 15.60
CA PHE A 44 12.85 -1.24 14.32
C PHE A 44 13.99 -1.92 13.57
N TYR A 45 15.13 -1.25 13.41
CA TYR A 45 16.32 -1.86 12.80
C TYR A 45 16.87 -3.03 13.61
N SER A 46 16.85 -2.93 14.95
CA SER A 46 17.22 -4.05 15.83
C SER A 46 16.31 -5.27 15.60
N CYS A 47 15.01 -5.06 15.41
CA CYS A 47 14.04 -6.12 15.12
C CYS A 47 14.27 -6.74 13.74
N ILE A 48 14.56 -5.93 12.71
CA ILE A 48 14.92 -6.43 11.38
C ILE A 48 16.11 -7.39 11.48
N GLN A 49 17.20 -6.95 12.13
CA GLN A 49 18.41 -7.75 12.27
C GLN A 49 18.18 -9.02 13.10
N LYS A 50 17.52 -8.89 14.27
CA LYS A 50 17.29 -10.00 15.21
C LYS A 50 16.37 -11.07 14.63
N TYR A 51 15.26 -10.66 14.05
CA TYR A 51 14.23 -11.58 13.57
C TYR A 51 14.39 -11.93 12.09
N LYS A 52 15.37 -11.33 11.39
CA LYS A 52 15.59 -11.50 9.95
C LYS A 52 14.32 -11.21 9.15
N ILE A 53 13.74 -10.04 9.40
CA ILE A 53 12.52 -9.58 8.72
C ILE A 53 12.78 -9.52 7.22
N SER A 54 11.83 -10.00 6.42
CA SER A 54 11.93 -10.10 4.96
C SER A 54 10.99 -9.14 4.23
N PHE A 55 9.87 -8.77 4.85
CA PHE A 55 8.87 -7.85 4.30
C PHE A 55 8.46 -6.84 5.37
N ILE A 56 8.38 -5.57 4.98
CA ILE A 56 7.92 -4.48 5.84
C ILE A 56 6.67 -3.87 5.22
N HIS A 57 5.67 -3.60 6.06
CA HIS A 57 4.55 -2.72 5.75
C HIS A 57 4.75 -1.40 6.48
N GLY A 58 4.71 -0.28 5.76
CA GLY A 58 4.91 1.04 6.36
C GLY A 58 4.27 2.16 5.55
N VAL A 59 3.88 3.24 6.22
CA VAL A 59 3.40 4.47 5.56
C VAL A 59 4.58 5.29 5.04
N PRO A 60 4.38 6.19 4.06
CA PRO A 60 5.47 6.96 3.46
C PRO A 60 6.39 7.68 4.48
N PRO A 61 5.89 8.33 5.55
CA PRO A 61 6.76 8.93 6.58
C PRO A 61 7.72 7.94 7.24
N ILE A 62 7.28 6.70 7.49
CA ILE A 62 8.11 5.65 8.09
C ILE A 62 9.17 5.19 7.09
N VAL A 63 8.77 4.92 5.86
CA VAL A 63 9.65 4.49 4.77
C VAL A 63 10.77 5.53 4.54
N LEU A 64 10.42 6.81 4.54
CA LEU A 64 11.37 7.92 4.43
C LEU A 64 12.30 8.02 5.65
N ALA A 65 11.76 7.87 6.87
CA ALA A 65 12.57 7.89 8.10
C ALA A 65 13.61 6.76 8.09
N LEU A 66 13.25 5.56 7.62
CA LEU A 66 14.17 4.44 7.47
C LEU A 66 15.33 4.78 6.53
N ALA A 67 15.02 5.29 5.33
CA ALA A 67 16.05 5.65 4.36
C ALA A 67 17.02 6.74 4.86
N LYS A 68 16.53 7.69 5.66
CA LYS A 68 17.33 8.83 6.13
C LYS A 68 18.02 8.58 7.48
N TYR A 69 18.02 7.34 7.98
CA TYR A 69 18.59 7.05 9.29
C TYR A 69 20.14 7.04 9.26
N PRO A 70 20.83 7.95 9.97
CA PRO A 70 22.29 8.10 9.87
C PRO A 70 23.07 6.87 10.36
N ASP A 71 22.49 6.12 11.29
CA ASP A 71 23.10 4.95 11.92
C ASP A 71 22.76 3.63 11.21
N LEU A 72 22.10 3.68 10.04
CA LEU A 72 21.72 2.49 9.26
C LEU A 72 22.89 1.51 9.07
N LYS A 73 24.10 2.03 8.86
CA LYS A 73 25.34 1.23 8.67
C LYS A 73 25.68 0.29 9.83
N TYR A 74 25.09 0.48 11.01
CA TYR A 74 25.32 -0.37 12.19
C TYR A 74 24.36 -1.57 12.27
N TYR A 75 23.44 -1.71 11.31
CA TYR A 75 22.44 -2.77 11.31
C TYR A 75 22.55 -3.62 10.04
N ASP A 76 22.55 -4.95 10.23
CA ASP A 76 22.40 -5.91 9.14
C ASP A 76 20.92 -6.02 8.74
N ILE A 77 20.60 -5.44 7.59
CA ILE A 77 19.28 -5.48 6.96
C ILE A 77 19.22 -6.38 5.73
N SER A 78 20.23 -7.23 5.50
CA SER A 78 20.33 -8.09 4.32
C SER A 78 19.18 -9.09 4.17
N SER A 79 18.41 -9.34 5.24
CA SER A 79 17.22 -10.17 5.19
C SER A 79 16.03 -9.52 4.48
N LEU A 80 16.00 -8.18 4.39
CA LEU A 80 14.89 -7.46 3.76
C LEU A 80 14.89 -7.65 2.25
N ARG A 81 13.73 -8.03 1.73
CA ARG A 81 13.52 -8.29 0.30
C ARG A 81 12.58 -7.29 -0.36
N MET A 82 11.72 -6.63 0.42
CA MET A 82 10.69 -5.74 -0.10
C MET A 82 10.10 -4.87 1.03
N ILE A 83 9.71 -3.65 0.66
CA ILE A 83 8.81 -2.82 1.47
C ILE A 83 7.52 -2.58 0.68
N LEU A 84 6.37 -2.65 1.36
CA LEU A 84 5.09 -2.18 0.84
C LEU A 84 4.75 -0.84 1.51
N SER A 85 4.62 0.21 0.69
CA SER A 85 4.15 1.54 1.08
C SER A 85 2.69 1.73 0.67
N ALA A 86 1.84 2.16 1.60
CA ALA A 86 0.42 2.39 1.33
C ALA A 86 -0.15 3.48 2.26
N ALA A 87 -1.46 3.74 2.13
CA ALA A 87 -2.27 4.68 2.93
C ALA A 87 -1.95 6.18 2.76
N ALA A 88 -0.86 6.53 2.07
CA ALA A 88 -0.64 7.88 1.57
C ALA A 88 0.23 7.84 0.31
N PRO A 89 0.16 8.87 -0.57
CA PRO A 89 0.96 8.92 -1.78
C PRO A 89 2.46 8.93 -1.47
N LEU A 90 3.23 8.10 -2.18
CA LEU A 90 4.69 8.18 -2.22
C LEU A 90 5.11 8.59 -3.64
N GLY A 91 5.59 9.83 -3.77
CA GLY A 91 6.00 10.38 -5.06
C GLY A 91 7.17 9.61 -5.68
N LYS A 92 7.27 9.69 -7.01
CA LYS A 92 8.32 9.05 -7.80
C LYS A 92 9.72 9.35 -7.27
N GLU A 93 10.03 10.63 -7.03
CA GLU A 93 11.34 11.06 -6.52
C GLU A 93 11.68 10.41 -5.17
N SER A 94 10.73 10.40 -4.23
CA SER A 94 10.91 9.76 -2.92
C SER A 94 11.11 8.25 -3.02
N SER A 95 10.37 7.58 -3.92
CA SER A 95 10.54 6.15 -4.18
C SER A 95 11.92 5.84 -4.77
N GLU A 96 12.41 6.66 -5.71
CA GLU A 96 13.73 6.51 -6.30
C GLU A 96 14.86 6.81 -5.31
N GLU A 97 14.73 7.86 -4.49
CA GLU A 97 15.68 8.22 -3.44
C GLU A 97 15.84 7.05 -2.45
N PHE A 98 14.72 6.50 -1.98
CA PHE A 98 14.73 5.33 -1.09
C PHE A 98 15.43 4.14 -1.75
N HIS A 99 15.07 3.81 -3.00
CA HIS A 99 15.67 2.65 -3.67
C HIS A 99 17.17 2.84 -3.86
N LYS A 100 17.64 4.06 -4.13
CA LYS A 100 19.07 4.39 -4.22
C LYS A 100 19.81 4.11 -2.91
N ILE A 101 19.22 4.44 -1.76
CA ILE A 101 19.85 4.30 -0.44
C ILE A 101 19.83 2.85 0.04
N LEU A 102 18.65 2.23 0.06
CA LEU A 102 18.45 0.94 0.71
C LEU A 102 18.63 -0.25 -0.23
N LYS A 103 18.62 -0.02 -1.56
CA LYS A 103 18.67 -1.07 -2.60
C LYS A 103 17.57 -2.13 -2.45
N ILE A 104 16.51 -1.81 -1.71
CA ILE A 104 15.34 -2.68 -1.49
C ILE A 104 14.21 -2.19 -2.43
N PRO A 105 13.51 -3.09 -3.11
CA PRO A 105 12.31 -2.75 -3.87
C PRO A 105 11.20 -2.17 -2.97
N ILE A 106 10.59 -1.06 -3.39
CA ILE A 106 9.38 -0.52 -2.75
C ILE A 106 8.21 -0.77 -3.67
N LYS A 107 7.21 -1.49 -3.16
CA LYS A 107 5.91 -1.61 -3.78
C LYS A 107 4.99 -0.55 -3.22
N GLN A 108 4.06 -0.10 -4.04
CA GLN A 108 2.98 0.77 -3.61
C GLN A 108 1.64 0.05 -3.72
N GLY A 109 0.66 0.54 -2.98
CA GLY A 109 -0.73 0.17 -3.16
C GLY A 109 -1.63 1.29 -2.69
N SER A 110 -2.79 1.41 -3.34
CA SER A 110 -3.85 2.33 -2.94
C SER A 110 -5.08 1.56 -2.49
N GLY A 111 -5.87 2.21 -1.65
CA GLY A 111 -7.09 1.68 -1.09
C GLY A 111 -7.56 2.55 0.06
N LEU A 112 -8.83 2.37 0.39
CA LEU A 112 -9.54 3.11 1.42
C LEU A 112 -10.11 2.12 2.44
N THR A 113 -10.68 2.65 3.52
CA THR A 113 -11.41 1.83 4.49
C THR A 113 -12.60 1.16 3.81
N GLU A 114 -13.25 1.90 2.93
CA GLU A 114 -14.41 1.55 2.13
C GLU A 114 -14.10 0.50 1.05
N THR A 115 -12.84 0.26 0.72
CA THR A 115 -12.45 -0.72 -0.32
C THR A 115 -11.85 -1.99 0.26
N SER A 116 -12.08 -2.24 1.56
CA SER A 116 -11.49 -3.35 2.31
C SER A 116 -9.99 -3.51 2.01
N LEU A 117 -9.24 -2.42 2.24
CA LEU A 117 -7.77 -2.26 2.19
C LEU A 117 -7.16 -1.82 0.86
N VAL A 118 -7.57 -2.42 -0.26
CA VAL A 118 -6.77 -2.31 -1.49
C VAL A 118 -7.63 -2.34 -2.74
N ILE A 119 -7.33 -1.43 -3.66
CA ILE A 119 -7.87 -1.38 -5.03
C ILE A 119 -6.76 -1.65 -6.05
N ASN A 120 -5.56 -1.10 -5.82
CA ASN A 120 -4.40 -1.27 -6.67
C ASN A 120 -3.20 -1.73 -5.86
N LEU A 121 -2.38 -2.58 -6.47
CA LEU A 121 -1.13 -3.04 -5.85
C LEU A 121 -0.08 -3.26 -6.92
N SER A 122 1.10 -2.66 -6.75
CA SER A 122 2.23 -2.88 -7.68
C SER A 122 2.52 -4.38 -7.82
N SER A 123 2.87 -4.83 -9.02
CA SER A 123 3.41 -6.16 -9.20
C SER A 123 4.81 -6.26 -8.60
N SER A 124 5.22 -7.45 -8.16
CA SER A 124 6.61 -7.68 -7.73
C SER A 124 7.56 -7.76 -8.93
N ASP A 125 7.03 -8.09 -10.10
CA ASP A 125 7.80 -8.25 -11.35
C ASP A 125 7.85 -6.94 -12.16
N ASN A 126 6.96 -5.99 -11.85
CA ASN A 126 6.89 -4.69 -12.50
C ASN A 126 6.58 -3.59 -11.47
N ILE A 127 7.63 -3.00 -10.90
CA ILE A 127 7.52 -1.88 -9.97
C ILE A 127 7.82 -0.59 -10.73
N VAL A 128 6.79 0.24 -10.90
CA VAL A 128 6.91 1.55 -11.55
C VAL A 128 6.91 2.64 -10.47
N ALA A 129 8.01 3.39 -10.38
CA ALA A 129 8.16 4.44 -9.39
C ALA A 129 7.08 5.53 -9.57
N GLY A 130 6.30 5.78 -8.52
CA GLY A 130 5.20 6.73 -8.53
C GLY A 130 3.84 6.17 -8.99
N SER A 131 3.76 4.91 -9.44
CA SER A 131 2.47 4.23 -9.66
C SER A 131 2.11 3.36 -8.44
N VAL A 132 0.81 3.26 -8.18
CA VAL A 132 0.22 2.34 -7.18
C VAL A 132 -0.02 0.93 -7.73
N GLY A 133 0.22 0.74 -9.03
CA GLY A 133 0.14 -0.53 -9.74
C GLY A 133 -1.25 -0.88 -10.25
N ASP A 134 -1.35 -2.14 -10.64
CA ASP A 134 -2.51 -2.70 -11.33
C ASP A 134 -3.69 -2.91 -10.37
N LEU A 135 -4.90 -2.95 -10.93
CA LEU A 135 -6.09 -3.33 -10.18
C LEU A 135 -5.94 -4.74 -9.59
N VAL A 136 -6.39 -4.92 -8.35
CA VAL A 136 -6.46 -6.25 -7.75
C VAL A 136 -7.56 -7.11 -8.41
N PRO A 137 -7.44 -8.45 -8.37
CA PRO A 137 -8.40 -9.31 -9.04
C PRO A 137 -9.86 -9.07 -8.61
N ASN A 138 -10.76 -9.13 -9.58
CA ASN A 138 -12.21 -8.90 -9.42
C ASN A 138 -12.61 -7.47 -9.03
N VAL A 139 -11.70 -6.50 -9.18
CA VAL A 139 -12.04 -5.07 -9.09
C VAL A 139 -12.10 -4.48 -10.49
N GLU A 140 -13.21 -3.82 -10.78
CA GLU A 140 -13.40 -2.98 -11.95
C GLU A 140 -13.17 -1.52 -11.55
N ALA A 141 -12.60 -0.72 -12.43
CA ALA A 141 -12.46 0.71 -12.22
C ALA A 141 -12.79 1.50 -13.48
N LYS A 142 -13.19 2.75 -13.28
CA LYS A 142 -13.34 3.75 -14.34
C LYS A 142 -12.78 5.09 -13.87
N ILE A 143 -12.34 5.90 -14.82
CA ILE A 143 -11.91 7.27 -14.58
C ILE A 143 -13.06 8.20 -14.95
N VAL A 144 -13.54 8.99 -13.98
CA VAL A 144 -14.64 9.93 -14.15
C VAL A 144 -14.08 11.36 -14.17
N PRO A 145 -14.36 12.16 -15.20
CA PRO A 145 -13.94 13.56 -15.24
C PRO A 145 -14.52 14.35 -14.07
N VAL A 146 -13.68 15.15 -13.41
CA VAL A 146 -14.09 15.96 -12.25
C VAL A 146 -14.35 17.40 -12.71
N LYS A 147 -15.57 17.88 -12.49
CA LYS A 147 -15.97 19.24 -12.88
C LYS A 147 -15.14 20.28 -12.12
N GLY A 148 -14.58 21.24 -12.86
CA GLY A 148 -13.79 22.33 -12.28
C GLY A 148 -12.31 22.02 -12.09
N LEU A 149 -11.85 20.82 -12.47
CA LEU A 149 -10.44 20.48 -12.59
C LEU A 149 -10.05 20.36 -14.06
N GLU A 150 -8.96 21.04 -14.46
CA GLU A 150 -8.33 20.83 -15.77
C GLU A 150 -7.41 19.62 -15.68
N LEU A 151 -7.90 18.47 -16.13
CA LEU A 151 -7.21 17.18 -16.08
C LEU A 151 -6.90 16.67 -17.49
N GLY A 152 -5.87 15.84 -17.62
CA GLY A 152 -5.53 15.15 -18.85
C GLY A 152 -6.63 14.16 -19.30
N PRO A 153 -6.57 13.66 -20.55
CA PRO A 153 -7.60 12.76 -21.10
C PRO A 153 -7.69 11.40 -20.40
N THR A 154 -6.65 11.00 -19.65
CA THR A 154 -6.61 9.76 -18.85
C THR A 154 -6.60 10.02 -17.35
N GLU A 155 -6.96 11.24 -16.94
CA GLU A 155 -6.95 11.71 -15.56
C GLU A 155 -8.37 12.03 -15.08
N GLY A 156 -8.68 11.67 -13.83
CA GLY A 156 -10.00 11.89 -13.24
C GLY A 156 -10.15 11.18 -11.90
N GLU A 157 -11.36 11.24 -11.34
CA GLU A 157 -11.68 10.46 -10.15
C GLU A 157 -11.70 8.97 -10.50
N ILE A 158 -10.97 8.15 -9.74
CA ILE A 158 -11.08 6.70 -9.86
C ILE A 158 -12.33 6.22 -9.12
N CYS A 159 -13.25 5.61 -9.84
CA CYS A 159 -14.44 4.98 -9.24
C CYS A 159 -14.33 3.47 -9.40
N VAL A 160 -14.67 2.71 -8.36
CA VAL A 160 -14.38 1.27 -8.29
C VAL A 160 -15.60 0.43 -7.96
N ARG A 161 -15.65 -0.79 -8.49
CA ARG A 161 -16.68 -1.79 -8.16
C ARG A 161 -16.02 -3.15 -7.97
N GLY A 162 -16.42 -3.88 -6.94
CA GLY A 162 -15.84 -5.19 -6.64
C GLY A 162 -16.35 -5.78 -5.33
N PRO A 163 -16.01 -7.05 -5.04
CA PRO A 163 -16.50 -7.77 -3.86
C PRO A 163 -15.90 -7.25 -2.54
N ASN A 164 -14.81 -6.47 -2.62
CA ASN A 164 -14.12 -5.86 -1.49
C ASN A 164 -14.65 -4.45 -1.15
N ILE A 165 -15.55 -3.88 -1.95
CA ILE A 165 -16.13 -2.57 -1.68
C ILE A 165 -17.16 -2.69 -0.55
N MET A 166 -17.22 -1.67 0.31
CA MET A 166 -18.12 -1.61 1.44
C MET A 166 -19.58 -1.77 1.01
N LYS A 167 -20.43 -2.24 1.93
CA LYS A 167 -21.87 -2.32 1.69
C LYS A 167 -22.57 -0.99 1.93
N SER A 168 -22.21 -0.32 3.03
CA SER A 168 -22.79 0.93 3.45
C SER A 168 -22.02 1.53 4.63
N TYR A 169 -22.24 2.81 4.87
CA TYR A 169 -21.93 3.42 6.16
C TYR A 169 -22.99 3.05 7.19
N LEU A 170 -22.55 2.69 8.40
CA LEU A 170 -23.46 2.27 9.47
C LEU A 170 -24.36 3.43 9.89
N ASN A 171 -25.68 3.23 9.81
CA ASN A 171 -26.72 4.21 10.15
C ASN A 171 -26.62 5.52 9.36
N ASN A 172 -26.07 5.50 8.15
CA ASN A 172 -25.94 6.68 7.30
C ASN A 172 -26.27 6.34 5.83
N ASP A 173 -27.57 6.21 5.56
CA ASP A 173 -28.08 5.87 4.23
C ASP A 173 -27.83 6.99 3.21
N GLU A 174 -27.81 8.26 3.64
CA GLU A 174 -27.52 9.41 2.79
C GLU A 174 -26.09 9.36 2.28
N ALA A 175 -25.10 9.28 3.18
CA ALA A 175 -23.70 9.15 2.78
C ALA A 175 -23.45 7.88 1.97
N THR A 176 -24.18 6.79 2.26
CA THR A 176 -24.08 5.57 1.45
C THR A 176 -24.55 5.84 0.03
N LYS A 177 -25.74 6.41 -0.17
CA LYS A 177 -26.27 6.71 -1.51
C LYS A 177 -25.39 7.68 -2.28
N ASP A 178 -24.86 8.70 -1.60
CA ASP A 178 -24.00 9.71 -2.23
C ASP A 178 -22.62 9.15 -2.66
N SER A 179 -22.21 8.01 -2.09
CA SER A 179 -20.93 7.37 -2.39
C SER A 179 -20.96 6.43 -3.58
N PHE A 180 -22.14 6.07 -4.09
CA PHE A 180 -22.29 5.15 -5.23
C PHE A 180 -23.08 5.80 -6.36
N ASP A 181 -22.65 5.55 -7.59
CA ASP A 181 -23.43 5.96 -8.76
C ASP A 181 -24.51 4.94 -9.16
N GLU A 182 -25.28 5.28 -10.20
CA GLU A 182 -26.36 4.44 -10.74
C GLU A 182 -25.86 3.06 -11.27
N ALA A 183 -24.57 2.93 -11.57
CA ALA A 183 -23.94 1.70 -12.03
C ALA A 183 -23.23 0.92 -10.90
N GLU A 184 -23.47 1.32 -9.65
CA GLU A 184 -22.91 0.74 -8.42
C GLU A 184 -21.39 0.86 -8.31
N PHE A 185 -20.78 1.87 -8.95
CA PHE A 185 -19.38 2.22 -8.69
C PHE A 185 -19.28 3.13 -7.48
N PHE A 186 -18.38 2.80 -6.57
CA PHE A 186 -18.01 3.63 -5.44
C PHE A 186 -17.08 4.76 -5.88
N HIS A 187 -17.45 5.99 -5.52
CA HIS A 187 -16.67 7.20 -5.70
C HIS A 187 -15.58 7.30 -4.61
N THR A 188 -14.32 7.18 -5.01
CA THR A 188 -13.21 7.19 -4.04
C THR A 188 -12.84 8.59 -3.57
N GLY A 189 -13.18 9.63 -4.35
CA GLY A 189 -12.68 10.98 -4.17
C GLY A 189 -11.20 11.17 -4.55
N ASP A 190 -10.49 10.11 -4.92
CA ASP A 190 -9.07 10.17 -5.31
C ASP A 190 -8.92 10.46 -6.81
N ILE A 191 -8.03 11.39 -7.15
CA ILE A 191 -7.65 11.65 -8.54
C ILE A 191 -6.53 10.69 -8.95
N ALA A 192 -6.77 9.95 -10.03
CA ALA A 192 -5.80 9.02 -10.61
C ALA A 192 -5.55 9.33 -12.09
N ARG A 193 -4.41 8.86 -12.57
CA ARG A 193 -4.07 8.79 -13.99
C ARG A 193 -3.83 7.34 -14.36
N VAL A 194 -4.40 6.89 -15.47
CA VAL A 194 -4.07 5.59 -16.07
C VAL A 194 -3.05 5.80 -17.19
N ASP A 195 -1.94 5.08 -17.12
CA ASP A 195 -0.93 5.09 -18.19
C ASP A 195 -1.27 4.13 -19.34
N ASP A 196 -0.45 4.13 -20.41
CA ASP A 196 -0.66 3.28 -21.59
C ASP A 196 -0.55 1.77 -21.29
N ASN A 197 0.02 1.40 -20.15
CA ASN A 197 0.11 0.01 -19.68
C ASN A 197 -1.04 -0.36 -18.74
N CYS A 198 -2.00 0.55 -18.54
CA CYS A 198 -3.10 0.42 -17.60
C CYS A 198 -2.69 0.38 -16.11
N ASN A 199 -1.59 1.06 -15.77
CA ASN A 199 -1.08 1.22 -14.39
C ASN A 199 -1.26 2.63 -13.81
#